data_AF-A0AAE0DW84-F1
#
_entry.id   AF-A0AAE0DW84-F1
#
_cell.length_a   1.000
_cell.length_b   1.000
_cell.length_c   1.000
_cell.angle_alpha   90.00
_cell.angle_beta   90.00
_cell.angle_gamma   90.00
#
_symmetry.space_group_name_H-M   'P 1'
#
loop_
_entity.id
_entity.type
_entity.pdbx_description
1 polymer ?
#
loop_
_entity_poly.entity_id
_entity_poly.type
_entity_poly.pdbx_seq_one_letter_code
_entity_poly.pdbx_strand_id
1 'polypeptide(L)'
;MVMEENGGGESCGSRASETSSTSSPAAATTTRQQRQKLEVYNEVLRRLKESVDNEDAIKPGFDDELWAHFNRLPARYALDVNVERADDVLMHKRLLHLAHDPNNGPAIEIRLVQVHPTSDRNSVDSIPLDSPRKEASQGSRQSIHPPPAFGSSPNLEALAIEANKSQDLDDGENSVHASVQFSRPMHEITFSTDDKPKLLSQLTSLLADTGLNIQEAHAFSTVDGYSLDVFVVDGWPYEETELLKATLEKELLKIEKQGWPSYRSSSPTSEPEETSIKGNLDHVEIPNDGTDVWEIDPKHLKFGNKVASGSYGDLYKGTYCSQEVAIKVLKPERLNSDLQKEFAQEVYIMRKVRHKNVVQFIGACTKPPSLCIITEFMSGGSVYDYLHKQKGVFKLPSLLKVAIDVSKGMNYLHQNNIIHRDLKAANLLMDENEVVKVADFGVARVKAQSGVMTAETGTYRWMAPEVIEHKPYDHKADIFSFGVVLWELLTGKLPYEYLTPLQAAVGVVQKGLRPTIPKNTIPKLAELLERSWQQDPALRPDFSEIIEILQQIAKEVGEEGEDHRRKEKSSGGFLSVLRRGHH
;
A
#
# COMPACT_ATOMS: atom_id res chain seq x y z
N MET A 1 62.82 44.33 25.00
CA MET A 1 63.65 43.42 25.81
C MET A 1 62.76 42.24 26.17
N VAL A 2 63.02 41.07 25.55
CA VAL A 2 62.51 39.69 25.85
C VAL A 2 60.98 39.48 25.66
N MET A 3 60.50 38.76 24.62
CA MET A 3 60.19 37.30 24.52
C MET A 3 59.36 36.79 25.72
N GLU A 4 58.25 36.06 25.60
CA GLU A 4 58.03 34.76 24.92
C GLU A 4 56.53 34.49 24.60
N GLU A 5 56.31 33.36 23.91
CA GLU A 5 55.19 32.87 23.10
C GLU A 5 54.02 32.16 23.83
N ASN A 6 53.04 31.79 23.00
CA ASN A 6 52.01 30.74 23.09
C ASN A 6 50.71 31.11 23.82
N GLY A 7 49.50 30.91 23.28
CA GLY A 7 49.07 30.22 22.07
C GLY A 7 47.68 29.60 22.34
N GLY A 8 46.70 29.88 21.46
CA GLY A 8 45.55 29.01 21.22
C GLY A 8 44.23 29.29 21.94
N GLY A 9 43.19 29.56 21.15
CA GLY A 9 41.88 28.93 21.33
C GLY A 9 40.74 29.81 21.83
N GLU A 10 40.14 30.60 20.93
CA GLU A 10 38.85 31.23 21.14
C GLU A 10 37.74 30.16 21.31
N SER A 11 37.15 30.11 22.50
CA SER A 11 35.87 29.42 22.76
C SER A 11 34.92 30.43 23.35
N CYS A 12 34.01 30.95 22.53
CA CYS A 12 32.88 31.76 22.98
C CYS A 12 31.59 31.01 22.66
N GLY A 13 30.97 30.49 23.72
CA GLY A 13 29.60 30.00 23.67
C GLY A 13 28.61 31.12 23.40
N SER A 14 27.48 30.77 22.81
CA SER A 14 26.26 31.58 22.85
C SER A 14 25.04 30.69 22.78
N ARG A 15 24.19 30.89 23.78
CA ARG A 15 22.88 30.28 24.05
C ARG A 15 21.95 30.33 22.83
N ALA A 16 21.28 29.22 22.54
CA ALA A 16 20.07 29.22 21.70
C ALA A 16 18.84 29.47 22.59
N SER A 17 18.13 30.55 22.28
CA SER A 17 16.89 30.96 22.91
C SER A 17 15.72 30.07 22.47
N GLU A 18 14.92 29.63 23.43
CA GLU A 18 13.63 28.98 23.21
C GLU A 18 12.69 29.90 22.43
N THR A 19 12.21 29.45 21.28
CA THR A 19 11.01 30.00 20.64
C THR A 19 10.04 28.86 20.35
N SER A 20 8.85 28.99 20.94
CA SER A 20 7.71 28.10 20.80
C SER A 20 7.09 28.24 19.41
N SER A 21 7.34 27.27 18.54
CA SER A 21 6.62 27.12 17.28
C SER A 21 5.69 25.91 17.36
N THR A 22 4.39 26.17 17.26
CA THR A 22 3.32 25.18 17.10
C THR A 22 3.57 24.31 15.87
N SER A 23 3.98 23.06 16.08
CA SER A 23 4.23 22.09 15.01
C SER A 23 2.93 21.41 14.56
N SER A 24 2.71 21.39 13.25
CA SER A 24 1.58 20.69 12.62
C SER A 24 1.72 19.17 12.75
N PRO A 25 0.62 18.39 12.91
CA PRO A 25 0.67 16.94 13.14
C PRO A 25 1.43 16.14 12.07
N ALA A 26 1.41 16.60 10.80
CA ALA A 26 2.06 15.97 9.66
C ALA A 26 3.59 16.16 9.64
N ALA A 27 4.07 17.36 9.97
CA ALA A 27 5.50 17.61 10.17
C ALA A 27 6.00 16.78 11.37
N ALA A 28 5.22 16.74 12.45
CA ALA A 28 5.51 15.89 13.60
C ALA A 28 5.55 14.39 13.25
N THR A 29 4.75 13.89 12.29
CA THR A 29 4.78 12.47 11.87
C THR A 29 6.00 12.14 11.02
N THR A 30 6.39 12.99 10.07
CA THR A 30 7.62 12.81 9.28
C THR A 30 8.87 12.92 10.15
N THR A 31 8.91 13.89 11.08
CA THR A 31 9.98 13.99 12.07
C THR A 31 9.98 12.79 13.02
N ARG A 32 8.81 12.23 13.37
CA ARG A 32 8.70 11.02 14.19
C ARG A 32 9.23 9.78 13.48
N GLN A 33 8.88 9.56 12.22
CA GLN A 33 9.38 8.43 11.44
C GLN A 33 10.90 8.52 11.20
N GLN A 34 11.43 9.72 10.96
CA GLN A 34 12.88 9.94 10.85
C GLN A 34 13.60 9.69 12.19
N ARG A 35 13.00 10.10 13.32
CA ARG A 35 13.53 9.80 14.66
C ARG A 35 13.54 8.30 14.95
N GLN A 36 12.44 7.60 14.66
CA GLN A 36 12.35 6.14 14.84
C GLN A 36 13.36 5.39 13.96
N LYS A 37 13.54 5.82 12.70
CA LYS A 37 14.55 5.27 11.80
C LYS A 37 15.97 5.46 12.36
N LEU A 38 16.25 6.62 12.95
CA LEU A 38 17.53 6.90 13.60
C LEU A 38 17.74 6.06 14.87
N GLU A 39 16.71 5.87 15.69
CA GLU A 39 16.73 5.00 16.88
C GLU A 39 17.07 3.56 16.50
N VAL A 40 16.39 3.00 15.50
CA VAL A 40 16.64 1.65 14.99
C VAL A 40 18.06 1.53 14.42
N TYR A 41 18.49 2.50 13.61
CA TYR A 41 19.86 2.52 13.09
C TYR A 41 20.90 2.48 14.20
N ASN A 42 20.76 3.33 15.22
CA ASN A 42 21.71 3.38 16.33
C ASN A 42 21.76 2.05 17.08
N GLU A 43 20.61 1.41 17.24
CA GLU A 43 20.49 0.14 17.95
C GLU A 43 21.07 -1.04 17.15
N VAL A 44 20.89 -1.06 15.83
CA VAL A 44 21.56 -1.99 14.90
C VAL A 44 23.07 -1.76 14.91
N LEU A 45 23.51 -0.50 14.78
CA LEU A 45 24.93 -0.14 14.80
C LEU A 45 25.61 -0.57 16.11
N ARG A 46 24.95 -0.35 17.24
CA ARG A 46 25.43 -0.76 18.56
C ARG A 46 25.63 -2.27 18.62
N ARG A 47 24.64 -3.06 18.17
CA ARG A 47 24.75 -4.53 18.15
C ARG A 47 25.84 -5.04 17.21
N LEU A 48 25.99 -4.45 16.02
CA LEU A 48 27.05 -4.82 15.07
C LEU A 48 28.45 -4.51 15.61
N LYS A 49 28.60 -3.46 16.42
CA LYS A 49 29.87 -3.15 17.10
C LYS A 49 30.16 -4.04 18.30
N GLU A 50 29.12 -4.58 18.93
CA GLU A 50 29.22 -5.51 20.06
C GLU A 50 29.40 -6.98 19.62
N SER A 51 29.04 -7.33 18.38
CA SER A 51 29.22 -8.67 17.83
C SER A 51 30.71 -8.96 17.58
N VAL A 52 31.22 -10.02 18.22
CA VAL A 52 32.64 -10.43 18.17
C VAL A 52 33.07 -10.88 16.76
N ASP A 53 32.12 -11.29 15.93
CA ASP A 53 32.38 -11.86 14.59
C ASP A 53 32.42 -10.81 13.45
N ASN A 54 32.28 -9.52 13.76
CA ASN A 54 32.14 -8.47 12.74
C ASN A 54 33.34 -7.53 12.65
N GLU A 55 34.41 -8.00 12.00
CA GLU A 55 35.62 -7.20 11.75
C GLU A 55 35.35 -5.96 10.86
N ASP A 56 34.28 -5.98 10.06
CA ASP A 56 33.88 -4.87 9.19
C ASP A 56 33.32 -3.68 9.97
N ALA A 57 32.69 -3.92 11.12
CA ALA A 57 32.12 -2.87 11.98
C ALA A 57 33.17 -1.95 12.64
N ILE A 58 34.44 -2.35 12.58
CA ILE A 58 35.60 -1.62 13.15
C ILE A 58 36.26 -0.73 12.07
N LYS A 59 35.91 -0.91 10.78
CA LYS A 59 36.52 -0.16 9.68
C LYS A 59 36.06 1.31 9.67
N PRO A 60 36.96 2.26 9.34
CA PRO A 60 36.59 3.66 9.19
C PRO A 60 35.58 3.83 8.05
N GLY A 61 34.48 4.55 8.30
CA GLY A 61 33.41 4.78 7.32
C GLY A 61 32.24 3.78 7.38
N PHE A 62 32.32 2.73 8.19
CA PHE A 62 31.24 1.75 8.35
C PHE A 62 29.91 2.38 8.76
N ASP A 63 29.96 3.31 9.74
CA ASP A 63 28.78 4.02 10.25
C ASP A 63 28.04 4.78 9.13
N ASP A 64 28.81 5.46 8.26
CA ASP A 64 28.29 6.24 7.14
C ASP A 64 27.69 5.34 6.06
N GLU A 65 28.34 4.22 5.75
CA GLU A 65 27.83 3.24 4.78
C GLU A 65 26.56 2.55 5.26
N LEU A 66 26.48 2.21 6.55
CA LEU A 66 25.28 1.63 7.15
C LEU A 66 24.14 2.64 7.13
N TRP A 67 24.42 3.91 7.44
CA TRP A 67 23.40 4.96 7.38
C TRP A 67 22.93 5.22 5.95
N ALA A 68 23.84 5.17 4.96
CA ALA A 68 23.50 5.26 3.55
C ALA A 68 22.57 4.12 3.12
N HIS A 69 22.82 2.88 3.58
CA HIS A 69 21.92 1.75 3.35
C HIS A 69 20.51 1.99 3.91
N PHE A 70 20.40 2.44 5.16
CA PHE A 70 19.10 2.81 5.73
C PHE A 70 18.42 3.89 4.91
N ASN A 71 19.12 4.93 4.46
CA ASN A 71 18.55 6.01 3.66
C ASN A 71 18.16 5.61 2.23
N ARG A 72 18.77 4.57 1.67
CA ARG A 72 18.36 3.99 0.39
C ARG A 72 17.00 3.31 0.46
N LEU A 73 16.63 2.80 1.63
CA LEU A 73 15.40 2.05 1.87
C LEU A 73 14.29 2.91 2.51
N PRO A 74 13.00 2.55 2.29
CA PRO A 74 11.87 3.29 2.83
C PRO A 74 11.84 3.21 4.36
N ALA A 75 11.20 4.18 5.02
CA ALA A 75 11.14 4.22 6.48
C ALA A 75 10.55 2.95 7.11
N ARG A 76 9.65 2.24 6.40
CA ARG A 76 9.08 0.95 6.85
C ARG A 76 10.14 -0.13 7.07
N TYR A 77 11.21 -0.16 6.29
CA TYR A 77 12.28 -1.14 6.47
C TYR A 77 12.86 -1.08 7.89
N ALA A 78 13.10 0.13 8.40
CA ALA A 78 13.60 0.31 9.76
C ALA A 78 12.55 -0.03 10.83
N LEU A 79 11.27 0.09 10.54
CA LEU A 79 10.21 -0.24 11.50
C LEU A 79 9.96 -1.76 11.59
N ASP A 80 10.20 -2.48 10.49
CA ASP A 80 9.83 -3.89 10.35
C ASP A 80 11.03 -4.84 10.56
N VAL A 81 12.27 -4.34 10.42
CA VAL A 81 13.48 -5.16 10.58
C VAL A 81 13.70 -5.56 12.04
N ASN A 82 14.01 -6.83 12.26
CA ASN A 82 14.31 -7.34 13.59
C ASN A 82 15.69 -6.86 14.07
N VAL A 83 15.70 -5.88 14.97
CA VAL A 83 16.95 -5.32 15.54
C VAL A 83 17.79 -6.32 16.30
N GLU A 84 17.20 -7.42 16.80
CA GLU A 84 17.97 -8.50 17.46
C GLU A 84 18.86 -9.26 16.49
N ARG A 85 18.59 -9.13 15.19
CA ARG A 85 19.34 -9.75 14.10
C ARG A 85 20.01 -8.70 13.23
N ALA A 86 20.85 -7.89 13.85
CA ALA A 86 21.54 -6.79 13.18
C ALA A 86 22.36 -7.25 11.96
N ASP A 87 22.88 -8.47 11.94
CA ASP A 87 23.60 -9.08 10.81
C ASP A 87 22.74 -9.23 9.55
N ASP A 88 21.42 -9.37 9.70
CA ASP A 88 20.50 -9.49 8.55
C ASP A 88 20.49 -8.18 7.74
N VAL A 89 20.68 -7.04 8.41
CA VAL A 89 20.83 -5.74 7.75
C VAL A 89 22.08 -5.71 6.86
N LEU A 90 23.17 -6.33 7.30
CA LEU A 90 24.39 -6.43 6.50
C LEU A 90 24.21 -7.38 5.32
N MET A 91 23.48 -8.48 5.51
CA MET A 91 23.10 -9.39 4.43
C MET A 91 22.27 -8.65 3.37
N HIS A 92 21.26 -7.86 3.77
CA HIS A 92 20.47 -7.04 2.85
C HIS A 92 21.33 -6.00 2.10
N LYS A 93 22.24 -5.32 2.81
CA LYS A 93 23.20 -4.38 2.19
C LYS A 93 24.07 -5.08 1.15
N ARG A 94 24.58 -6.28 1.46
CA ARG A 94 25.40 -7.09 0.55
C ARG A 94 24.62 -7.52 -0.68
N LEU A 95 23.40 -8.06 -0.52
CA LEU A 95 22.59 -8.50 -1.65
C LEU A 95 22.26 -7.35 -2.60
N LEU A 96 21.87 -6.19 -2.06
CA LEU A 96 21.65 -4.99 -2.85
C LEU A 96 22.91 -4.57 -3.60
N HIS A 97 24.09 -4.67 -2.98
CA HIS A 97 25.34 -4.36 -3.65
C HIS A 97 25.69 -5.37 -4.76
N LEU A 98 25.45 -6.67 -4.54
CA LEU A 98 25.67 -7.71 -5.55
C LEU A 98 24.77 -7.52 -6.77
N ALA A 99 23.54 -7.05 -6.57
CA ALA A 99 22.61 -6.73 -7.66
C ALA A 99 23.07 -5.53 -8.53
N HIS A 100 24.04 -4.72 -8.07
CA HIS A 100 24.58 -3.60 -8.86
C HIS A 100 25.56 -4.04 -9.95
N ASP A 101 26.18 -5.21 -9.83
CA ASP A 101 27.10 -5.70 -10.84
C ASP A 101 26.29 -6.24 -12.03
N PRO A 102 26.34 -5.63 -13.22
CA PRO A 102 25.58 -6.09 -14.39
C PRO A 102 26.00 -7.49 -14.87
N ASN A 103 27.12 -8.03 -14.37
CA ASN A 103 27.55 -9.42 -14.62
C ASN A 103 26.99 -10.42 -13.60
N ASN A 104 26.49 -9.95 -12.46
CA ASN A 104 25.73 -10.77 -11.53
C ASN A 104 24.26 -10.71 -11.93
N GLY A 105 23.62 -11.87 -12.08
CA GLY A 105 22.16 -11.94 -12.12
C GLY A 105 21.55 -11.56 -10.76
N PRO A 106 20.23 -11.75 -10.57
CA PRO A 106 19.53 -11.64 -9.31
C PRO A 106 20.30 -12.25 -8.14
N ALA A 107 20.57 -11.44 -7.10
CA ALA A 107 21.23 -11.91 -5.90
C ALA A 107 20.20 -12.63 -5.03
N ILE A 108 20.45 -13.88 -4.65
CA ILE A 108 19.56 -14.70 -3.83
C ILE A 108 20.28 -15.22 -2.59
N GLU A 109 19.61 -15.17 -1.45
CA GLU A 109 20.01 -15.82 -0.21
C GLU A 109 18.85 -16.64 0.35
N ILE A 110 19.13 -17.87 0.80
CA ILE A 110 18.12 -18.75 1.40
C ILE A 110 18.66 -19.27 2.72
N ARG A 111 17.84 -19.24 3.76
CA ARG A 111 18.20 -19.77 5.07
C ARG A 111 17.01 -20.37 5.80
N LEU A 112 17.30 -21.18 6.82
CA LEU A 112 16.28 -21.69 7.73
C LEU A 112 15.97 -20.68 8.83
N VAL A 113 14.68 -20.48 9.07
CA VAL A 113 14.14 -19.62 10.13
C VAL A 113 13.11 -20.37 10.97
N GLN A 114 12.97 -19.99 12.24
CA GLN A 114 12.08 -20.64 13.20
C GLN A 114 11.03 -19.68 13.73
N VAL A 115 9.77 -20.07 13.58
CA VAL A 115 8.64 -19.29 14.09
C VAL A 115 8.08 -19.93 15.36
N HIS A 116 7.90 -19.11 16.38
CA HIS A 116 7.49 -19.54 17.72
C HIS A 116 6.07 -19.06 18.05
N PRO A 117 5.18 -19.91 18.58
CA PRO A 117 3.94 -19.45 19.19
C PRO A 117 4.20 -18.88 20.60
N THR A 118 3.68 -17.70 20.92
CA THR A 118 3.80 -17.14 22.28
C THR A 118 2.94 -17.93 23.27
N SER A 119 3.52 -18.30 24.42
CA SER A 119 2.74 -18.70 25.60
C SER A 119 2.30 -17.45 26.36
N ASP A 120 1.02 -17.43 26.77
CA ASP A 120 0.39 -16.33 27.50
C ASP A 120 1.25 -15.83 28.67
N ARG A 121 1.68 -14.56 28.59
CA ARG A 121 2.18 -13.83 29.76
C ARG A 121 1.20 -12.71 30.07
N ASN A 122 0.13 -13.04 30.79
CA ASN A 122 -0.64 -12.10 31.59
C ASN A 122 -1.40 -12.82 32.72
N SER A 123 -0.86 -12.75 33.94
CA SER A 123 -1.64 -12.80 35.18
C SER A 123 -0.99 -11.87 36.19
N VAL A 124 -1.83 -11.06 36.82
CA VAL A 124 -1.52 -9.92 37.70
C VAL A 124 -1.33 -10.40 39.16
N ASP A 125 -0.60 -9.59 39.93
CA ASP A 125 -0.53 -9.47 41.40
C ASP A 125 0.32 -10.42 42.30
N SER A 126 1.41 -9.83 42.81
CA SER A 126 1.81 -9.66 44.23
C SER A 126 1.79 -10.85 45.21
N ILE A 127 2.97 -11.36 45.61
CA ILE A 127 3.42 -11.59 47.02
C ILE A 127 4.98 -11.63 47.05
N PRO A 128 5.67 -10.92 47.97
CA PRO A 128 7.11 -11.10 48.19
C PRO A 128 7.35 -12.18 49.26
N LEU A 129 8.22 -13.15 48.99
CA LEU A 129 8.78 -13.99 50.04
C LEU A 129 10.28 -14.22 49.82
N ASP A 130 11.01 -13.78 50.84
CA ASP A 130 12.45 -13.85 51.03
C ASP A 130 12.86 -15.25 51.52
N SER A 131 13.87 -15.88 50.90
CA SER A 131 14.87 -16.79 51.52
C SER A 131 15.72 -17.55 50.49
N PRO A 132 16.95 -17.98 50.82
CA PRO A 132 18.05 -18.03 49.86
C PRO A 132 18.55 -19.45 49.48
N ARG A 133 19.33 -19.48 48.38
CA ARG A 133 20.24 -20.54 47.88
C ARG A 133 19.62 -21.81 47.27
N LYS A 134 19.87 -22.00 45.97
CA LYS A 134 20.89 -22.94 45.47
C LYS A 134 21.04 -22.81 43.95
N GLU A 135 22.27 -22.57 43.52
CA GLU A 135 22.73 -22.81 42.15
C GLU A 135 22.51 -24.29 41.79
N ALA A 136 21.84 -24.55 40.66
CA ALA A 136 22.14 -25.68 39.79
C ALA A 136 21.32 -25.59 38.48
N SER A 137 22.04 -25.70 37.37
CA SER A 137 21.59 -26.07 36.01
C SER A 137 20.62 -25.15 35.27
N GLN A 138 21.20 -24.16 34.56
CA GLN A 138 20.67 -23.65 33.29
C GLN A 138 20.57 -24.81 32.28
N GLY A 139 19.36 -25.35 32.10
CA GLY A 139 19.01 -26.16 30.95
C GLY A 139 18.60 -25.25 29.80
N SER A 140 19.53 -25.04 28.87
CA SER A 140 19.35 -24.38 27.58
C SER A 140 18.15 -24.98 26.80
N ARG A 141 17.07 -24.21 26.61
CA ARG A 141 16.10 -24.46 25.53
C ARG A 141 16.63 -23.75 24.29
N GLN A 142 17.58 -24.38 23.61
CA GLN A 142 18.11 -23.92 22.33
C GLN A 142 17.02 -24.00 21.26
N SER A 143 16.56 -22.85 20.79
CA SER A 143 15.98 -22.72 19.45
C SER A 143 17.06 -23.10 18.44
N ILE A 144 16.77 -23.95 17.46
CA ILE A 144 17.78 -24.53 16.55
C ILE A 144 18.06 -23.57 15.38
N HIS A 145 17.07 -22.78 14.96
CA HIS A 145 17.20 -21.80 13.88
C HIS A 145 16.78 -20.38 14.31
N PRO A 146 17.34 -19.34 13.69
CA PRO A 146 17.02 -17.96 14.04
C PRO A 146 15.58 -17.55 13.66
N PRO A 147 14.99 -16.52 14.29
CA PRO A 147 13.71 -15.98 13.81
C PRO A 147 13.88 -15.28 12.44
N PRO A 148 12.77 -15.09 11.69
CA PRO A 148 12.79 -14.30 10.45
C PRO A 148 13.35 -12.88 10.63
N ALA A 149 13.92 -12.32 9.55
CA ALA A 149 14.47 -10.96 9.49
C ALA A 149 13.39 -9.89 9.66
N PHE A 150 12.16 -10.23 9.27
CA PHE A 150 10.96 -9.40 9.37
C PHE A 150 9.82 -10.25 9.95
N GLY A 151 8.92 -9.66 10.73
CA GLY A 151 7.67 -10.32 11.06
C GLY A 151 7.57 -10.98 12.44
N SER A 152 7.83 -10.25 13.53
CA SER A 152 7.37 -10.65 14.88
C SER A 152 5.85 -10.46 15.06
N SER A 153 5.02 -10.83 14.07
CA SER A 153 3.60 -10.50 14.02
C SER A 153 2.69 -11.63 14.53
N PRO A 154 1.53 -11.30 15.14
CA PRO A 154 0.56 -12.30 15.66
C PRO A 154 0.04 -13.32 14.63
N ASN A 155 0.23 -13.06 13.34
CA ASN A 155 -0.27 -13.91 12.25
C ASN A 155 0.56 -15.18 12.06
N LEU A 156 1.88 -15.12 12.26
CA LEU A 156 2.76 -16.30 12.27
C LEU A 156 2.49 -17.17 13.51
N GLU A 157 2.09 -16.54 14.62
CA GLU A 157 1.72 -17.21 15.87
C GLU A 157 0.40 -17.99 15.76
N ALA A 158 -0.61 -17.42 15.11
CA ALA A 158 -1.90 -18.08 14.88
C ALA A 158 -1.79 -19.36 14.05
N LEU A 159 -0.90 -19.37 13.05
CA LEU A 159 -0.67 -20.53 12.17
C LEU A 159 0.11 -21.66 12.87
N ALA A 160 1.07 -21.32 13.74
CA ALA A 160 1.73 -22.30 14.60
C ALA A 160 0.72 -23.02 15.52
N ILE A 161 -0.34 -22.32 15.96
CA ILE A 161 -1.41 -22.88 16.78
C ILE A 161 -2.37 -23.77 15.96
N GLU A 162 -2.76 -23.37 14.74
CA GLU A 162 -3.65 -24.16 13.87
C GLU A 162 -3.00 -25.47 13.42
N ALA A 163 -1.71 -25.47 13.11
CA ALA A 163 -1.02 -26.67 12.65
C ALA A 163 -0.83 -27.72 13.77
N ASN A 164 -0.71 -27.29 15.03
CA ASN A 164 -0.68 -28.20 16.18
C ASN A 164 -2.03 -28.90 16.41
N LYS A 165 -3.16 -28.24 16.09
CA LYS A 165 -4.50 -28.88 16.16
C LYS A 165 -4.73 -29.95 15.10
N SER A 166 -3.96 -29.94 14.01
CA SER A 166 -4.13 -30.89 12.90
C SER A 166 -3.43 -32.24 13.12
N GLN A 167 -2.62 -32.38 14.18
CA GLN A 167 -1.90 -33.63 14.51
C GLN A 167 -2.51 -34.45 15.67
N ASP A 168 -3.54 -33.95 16.36
CA ASP A 168 -4.13 -34.61 17.55
C ASP A 168 -5.35 -35.52 17.23
N LEU A 169 -5.47 -36.08 16.02
CA LEU A 169 -6.60 -36.97 15.66
C LEU A 169 -6.24 -38.44 15.41
N ASP A 170 -5.02 -38.88 15.76
CA ASP A 170 -4.67 -40.30 15.67
C ASP A 170 -3.61 -40.67 16.72
N ASP A 171 -4.06 -41.02 17.93
CA ASP A 171 -3.68 -42.28 18.59
C ASP A 171 -4.20 -42.36 20.02
N GLY A 172 -4.70 -43.53 20.39
CA GLY A 172 -5.22 -43.84 21.71
C GLY A 172 -4.13 -44.14 22.75
N GLU A 173 -4.46 -43.76 23.99
CA GLU A 173 -3.95 -44.23 25.28
C GLU A 173 -2.54 -43.83 25.78
N ASN A 174 -2.56 -43.12 26.92
CA ASN A 174 -1.61 -43.09 28.04
C ASN A 174 -0.14 -42.70 27.80
N SER A 175 0.21 -41.43 28.08
CA SER A 175 1.27 -41.08 29.04
C SER A 175 1.29 -39.58 29.33
N VAL A 176 1.48 -39.25 30.60
CA VAL A 176 1.53 -37.89 31.15
C VAL A 176 2.89 -37.27 30.82
N HIS A 177 3.03 -36.45 29.76
CA HIS A 177 4.20 -35.60 29.60
C HIS A 177 3.91 -34.34 28.76
N ALA A 178 4.15 -33.19 29.40
CA ALA A 178 4.45 -31.85 28.89
C ALA A 178 4.08 -31.50 27.43
N SER A 179 3.20 -30.51 27.27
CA SER A 179 2.97 -29.76 26.02
C SER A 179 4.30 -29.24 25.43
N VAL A 180 4.83 -29.95 24.43
CA VAL A 180 5.98 -29.49 23.63
C VAL A 180 5.44 -28.59 22.53
N GLN A 181 5.67 -27.28 22.65
CA GLN A 181 5.42 -26.31 21.58
C GLN A 181 6.44 -26.56 20.45
N PHE A 182 6.04 -27.27 19.39
CA PHE A 182 6.89 -27.47 18.23
C PHE A 182 6.86 -26.22 17.32
N SER A 183 7.97 -25.50 17.32
CA SER A 183 8.30 -24.51 16.30
C SER A 183 8.63 -25.20 14.98
N ARG A 184 8.07 -24.73 13.86
CA ARG A 184 8.37 -25.29 12.53
C ARG A 184 9.53 -24.54 11.88
N PRO A 185 10.57 -25.24 11.39
CA PRO A 185 11.56 -24.62 10.52
C PRO A 185 10.91 -24.28 9.17
N MET A 186 11.17 -23.09 8.68
CA MET A 186 10.74 -22.58 7.39
C MET A 186 11.94 -22.02 6.64
N HIS A 187 11.79 -21.76 5.34
CA HIS A 187 12.82 -21.09 4.56
C HIS A 187 12.50 -19.61 4.46
N GLU A 188 13.47 -18.76 4.78
CA GLU A 188 13.46 -17.36 4.40
C GLU A 188 14.32 -17.18 3.15
N ILE A 189 13.71 -16.65 2.10
CA ILE A 189 14.30 -16.43 0.80
C ILE A 189 14.33 -14.93 0.56
N THR A 190 15.53 -14.37 0.38
CA THR A 190 15.73 -12.96 0.05
C THR A 190 16.25 -12.83 -1.37
N PHE A 191 15.55 -12.06 -2.19
CA PHE A 191 15.99 -11.66 -3.53
C PHE A 191 16.40 -10.19 -3.53
N SER A 192 17.43 -9.87 -4.31
CA SER A 192 17.74 -8.50 -4.68
C SER A 192 18.04 -8.38 -6.17
N THR A 193 17.39 -7.40 -6.80
CA THR A 193 17.30 -7.27 -8.26
C THR A 193 17.07 -5.82 -8.68
N ASP A 194 17.24 -5.51 -9.98
CA ASP A 194 16.72 -4.26 -10.57
C ASP A 194 15.20 -4.16 -10.31
N ASP A 195 14.73 -3.03 -9.77
CA ASP A 195 13.31 -2.80 -9.51
C ASP A 195 12.55 -2.58 -10.83
N LYS A 196 12.09 -3.69 -11.41
CA LYS A 196 11.47 -3.75 -12.73
C LYS A 196 9.98 -4.10 -12.65
N PRO A 197 9.18 -3.65 -13.64
CA PRO A 197 7.78 -4.03 -13.78
C PRO A 197 7.58 -5.54 -13.71
N LYS A 198 6.64 -5.99 -12.89
CA LYS A 198 6.19 -7.40 -12.78
C LYS A 198 7.18 -8.36 -12.13
N LEU A 199 8.32 -7.87 -11.62
CA LEU A 199 9.34 -8.74 -11.07
C LEU A 199 8.89 -9.48 -9.80
N LEU A 200 8.22 -8.78 -8.88
CA LEU A 200 7.61 -9.41 -7.71
C LEU A 200 6.62 -10.51 -8.10
N SER A 201 5.80 -10.27 -9.14
CA SER A 201 4.87 -11.28 -9.66
C SER A 201 5.62 -12.49 -10.21
N GLN A 202 6.71 -12.28 -10.95
CA GLN A 202 7.54 -13.36 -11.49
C GLN A 202 8.22 -14.16 -10.40
N LEU A 203 8.76 -13.51 -9.36
CA LEU A 203 9.34 -14.18 -8.19
C LEU A 203 8.27 -14.98 -7.44
N THR A 204 7.07 -14.43 -7.23
CA THR A 204 5.98 -15.17 -6.58
C THR A 204 5.50 -16.36 -7.42
N SER A 205 5.46 -16.25 -8.75
CA SER A 205 5.16 -17.37 -9.64
C SER A 205 6.26 -18.42 -9.61
N LEU A 206 7.53 -18.00 -9.61
CA LEU A 206 8.68 -18.90 -9.50
C LEU A 206 8.62 -19.74 -8.22
N LEU A 207 8.35 -19.11 -7.08
CA LEU A 207 8.21 -19.79 -5.81
C LEU A 207 7.06 -20.81 -5.84
N ALA A 208 5.92 -20.42 -6.41
CA ALA A 208 4.76 -21.30 -6.55
C ALA A 208 5.03 -22.49 -7.51
N ASP A 209 5.67 -22.26 -8.65
CA ASP A 209 6.05 -23.32 -9.61
C ASP A 209 7.06 -24.31 -9.01
N THR A 210 7.85 -23.85 -8.05
CA THR A 210 8.78 -24.67 -7.25
C THR A 210 8.05 -25.44 -6.13
N GLY A 211 6.75 -25.21 -5.94
CA GLY A 211 5.94 -25.86 -4.89
C GLY A 211 6.04 -25.23 -3.51
N LEU A 212 6.58 -24.01 -3.43
CA LEU A 212 6.72 -23.26 -2.17
C LEU A 212 5.45 -22.46 -1.89
N ASN A 213 4.95 -22.52 -0.66
CA ASN A 213 3.84 -21.67 -0.22
C ASN A 213 4.38 -20.49 0.56
N ILE A 214 4.01 -19.29 0.12
CA ILE A 214 4.41 -18.04 0.76
C ILE A 214 3.54 -17.81 1.99
N GLN A 215 4.18 -17.77 3.17
CA GLN A 215 3.55 -17.47 4.46
C GLN A 215 3.68 -15.99 4.80
N GLU A 216 4.82 -15.40 4.48
CA GLU A 216 5.08 -13.97 4.65
C GLU A 216 5.90 -13.42 3.48
N ALA A 217 5.67 -12.16 3.14
CA ALA A 217 6.38 -11.50 2.06
C ALA A 217 6.53 -10.00 2.37
N HIS A 218 7.76 -9.51 2.23
CA HIS A 218 8.15 -8.12 2.39
C HIS A 218 8.89 -7.66 1.14
N ALA A 219 8.44 -6.59 0.51
CA ALA A 219 9.09 -6.01 -0.65
C ALA A 219 9.53 -4.59 -0.32
N PHE A 220 10.77 -4.21 -0.64
CA PHE A 220 11.29 -2.86 -0.42
C PHE A 220 11.96 -2.35 -1.69
N SER A 221 11.45 -1.26 -2.26
CA SER A 221 12.11 -0.55 -3.35
C SER A 221 13.12 0.45 -2.80
N THR A 222 14.30 0.49 -3.38
CA THR A 222 15.32 1.47 -3.03
C THR A 222 15.22 2.71 -3.90
N VAL A 223 15.73 3.84 -3.40
CA VAL A 223 15.71 5.12 -4.14
C VAL A 223 16.57 5.13 -5.41
N ASP A 224 17.46 4.14 -5.56
CA ASP A 224 18.35 3.96 -6.71
C ASP A 224 17.85 2.89 -7.70
N GLY A 225 16.61 2.41 -7.56
CA GLY A 225 15.96 1.57 -8.57
C GLY A 225 16.23 0.08 -8.45
N TYR A 226 16.52 -0.41 -7.24
CA TYR A 226 16.65 -1.83 -6.91
C TYR A 226 15.54 -2.27 -5.96
N SER A 227 15.27 -3.56 -5.89
CA SER A 227 14.33 -4.16 -4.94
C SER A 227 15.06 -5.10 -3.99
N LEU A 228 14.49 -5.21 -2.78
CA LEU A 228 14.81 -6.21 -1.77
C LEU A 228 13.50 -6.92 -1.41
N ASP A 229 13.36 -8.17 -1.81
CA ASP A 229 12.14 -8.96 -1.67
C ASP A 229 12.41 -10.17 -0.77
N VAL A 230 11.80 -10.22 0.40
CA VAL A 230 11.99 -11.25 1.43
C VAL A 230 10.72 -12.07 1.58
N PHE A 231 10.83 -13.39 1.43
CA PHE A 231 9.72 -14.33 1.54
C PHE A 231 10.01 -15.35 2.63
N VAL A 232 9.06 -15.57 3.52
CA VAL A 232 9.06 -16.73 4.42
C VAL A 232 8.13 -17.76 3.80
N VAL A 233 8.65 -18.95 3.51
CA VAL A 233 7.96 -19.99 2.76
C VAL A 233 8.01 -21.34 3.47
N ASP A 234 6.99 -22.16 3.22
CA ASP A 234 7.00 -23.60 3.50
C ASP A 234 6.84 -24.41 2.21
N GLY A 235 6.83 -25.74 2.32
CA GLY A 235 6.63 -26.64 1.17
C GLY A 235 7.91 -27.27 0.62
N TRP A 236 9.07 -27.04 1.25
CA TRP A 236 10.35 -27.69 0.91
C TRP A 236 10.99 -28.38 2.13
N PRO A 237 11.62 -29.56 1.97
CA PRO A 237 12.36 -30.22 3.05
C PRO A 237 13.48 -29.33 3.61
N TYR A 238 13.56 -29.17 4.93
CA TYR A 238 14.54 -28.27 5.56
C TYR A 238 15.99 -28.77 5.41
N GLU A 239 16.19 -30.09 5.31
CA GLU A 239 17.49 -30.72 5.04
C GLU A 239 18.03 -30.41 3.64
N GLU A 240 17.19 -29.94 2.72
CA GLU A 240 17.51 -29.76 1.31
C GLU A 240 17.62 -28.28 0.91
N THR A 241 18.04 -27.42 1.84
CA THR A 241 18.15 -25.96 1.61
C THR A 241 19.10 -25.61 0.45
N GLU A 242 20.22 -26.33 0.30
CA GLU A 242 21.15 -26.12 -0.82
C GLU A 242 20.54 -26.55 -2.17
N LEU A 243 19.70 -27.60 -2.17
CA LEU A 243 18.99 -28.04 -3.37
C LEU A 243 17.91 -27.04 -3.77
N LEU A 244 17.21 -26.47 -2.79
CA LEU A 244 16.26 -25.37 -3.01
C LEU A 244 16.96 -24.17 -3.64
N LYS A 245 18.12 -23.77 -3.10
CA LYS A 245 18.94 -22.69 -3.64
C LYS A 245 19.36 -22.94 -5.08
N ALA A 246 19.94 -24.11 -5.36
CA ALA A 246 20.36 -24.48 -6.71
C ALA A 246 19.17 -24.53 -7.70
N THR A 247 17.98 -24.94 -7.23
CA THR A 247 16.77 -24.99 -8.05
C THR A 247 16.30 -23.57 -8.40
N LEU A 248 16.19 -22.68 -7.42
CA LEU A 248 15.75 -21.31 -7.65
C LEU A 248 16.74 -20.50 -8.49
N GLU A 249 18.04 -20.66 -8.27
CA GLU A 249 19.09 -20.04 -9.11
C GLU A 249 18.98 -20.51 -10.58
N LYS A 250 18.74 -21.81 -10.79
CA LYS A 250 18.57 -22.39 -12.13
C LYS A 250 17.32 -21.87 -12.83
N GLU A 251 16.21 -21.74 -12.12
CA GLU A 251 14.97 -21.21 -12.69
C GLU A 251 15.05 -19.70 -12.95
N LEU A 252 15.72 -18.93 -12.08
CA LEU A 252 16.04 -17.51 -12.32
C LEU A 252 16.83 -17.31 -13.61
N LEU A 253 17.86 -18.14 -13.85
CA LEU A 253 18.63 -18.12 -15.10
C LEU A 253 17.78 -18.43 -16.34
N LYS A 254 16.71 -19.22 -16.22
CA LYS A 254 15.77 -19.45 -17.33
C LYS A 254 14.91 -18.22 -17.59
N ILE A 255 14.47 -17.52 -16.54
CA ILE A 255 13.71 -16.27 -16.64
C ILE A 255 14.54 -15.21 -17.37
N GLU A 256 15.84 -15.12 -17.11
CA GLU A 256 16.75 -14.22 -17.85
C GLU A 256 16.98 -14.65 -19.31
N LYS A 257 17.19 -15.95 -19.56
CA LYS A 257 17.51 -16.49 -20.90
C LYS A 257 16.34 -16.52 -21.87
N GLN A 258 15.10 -16.60 -21.39
CA GLN A 258 13.91 -16.53 -22.26
C GLN A 258 13.67 -15.13 -22.82
N GLY A 259 14.46 -14.13 -22.40
CA GLY A 259 14.45 -12.79 -22.93
C GLY A 259 13.21 -12.01 -22.50
N TRP A 260 13.41 -10.79 -22.02
CA TRP A 260 12.38 -9.77 -22.10
C TRP A 260 11.81 -9.77 -23.53
N PRO A 261 10.49 -9.62 -23.74
CA PRO A 261 9.98 -9.27 -25.05
C PRO A 261 10.51 -7.89 -25.42
N SER A 262 11.72 -7.84 -25.96
CA SER A 262 12.26 -6.70 -26.67
C SER A 262 11.46 -6.60 -27.96
N TYR A 263 10.66 -5.54 -28.06
CA TYR A 263 10.17 -5.09 -29.35
C TYR A 263 11.38 -4.85 -30.26
N ARG A 264 11.66 -5.78 -31.16
CA ARG A 264 12.48 -5.49 -32.33
C ARG A 264 11.70 -4.49 -33.16
N SER A 265 12.09 -3.23 -33.06
CA SER A 265 11.73 -2.21 -34.03
C SER A 265 12.30 -2.64 -35.38
N SER A 266 11.46 -3.22 -36.22
CA SER A 266 11.73 -3.34 -37.64
C SER A 266 11.51 -1.97 -38.27
N SER A 267 12.58 -1.22 -38.46
CA SER A 267 12.59 -0.01 -39.29
C SER A 267 12.38 -0.38 -40.75
N PRO A 268 11.44 0.24 -41.48
CA PRO A 268 11.61 0.49 -42.89
C PRO A 268 12.48 1.73 -43.04
N THR A 269 13.54 1.56 -43.80
CA THR A 269 14.43 2.60 -44.33
C THR A 269 13.64 3.60 -45.18
N SER A 270 13.64 4.87 -44.77
CA SER A 270 13.54 6.02 -45.66
C SER A 270 14.32 7.17 -45.04
N GLU A 271 15.22 7.75 -45.83
CA GLU A 271 16.23 8.74 -45.44
C GLU A 271 15.64 9.99 -44.74
N PRO A 272 16.42 10.65 -43.86
CA PRO A 272 16.00 11.88 -43.22
C PRO A 272 16.30 13.08 -44.14
N GLU A 273 15.27 13.79 -44.58
CA GLU A 273 15.44 15.18 -44.99
C GLU A 273 15.66 16.03 -43.73
N GLU A 274 16.88 16.55 -43.61
CA GLU A 274 17.25 17.57 -42.64
C GLU A 274 16.37 18.82 -42.81
N THR A 275 15.41 19.00 -41.90
CA THR A 275 14.96 20.34 -41.54
C THR A 275 15.19 20.54 -40.05
N SER A 276 16.30 21.20 -39.77
CA SER A 276 16.62 21.76 -38.46
C SER A 276 15.47 22.65 -37.98
N ILE A 277 14.68 22.17 -37.02
CA ILE A 277 13.91 23.02 -36.11
C ILE A 277 14.46 22.73 -34.72
N LYS A 278 15.27 23.65 -34.21
CA LYS A 278 15.57 23.78 -32.78
C LYS A 278 14.24 23.98 -32.04
N GLY A 279 13.65 22.93 -31.50
CA GLY A 279 12.47 23.00 -30.63
C GLY A 279 12.89 23.38 -29.21
N ASN A 280 12.44 24.55 -28.75
CA ASN A 280 12.63 25.02 -27.38
C ASN A 280 12.03 24.06 -26.35
N LEU A 281 12.78 23.81 -25.28
CA LEU A 281 12.43 22.98 -24.11
C LEU A 281 11.45 23.68 -23.13
N ASP A 282 10.47 24.45 -23.62
CA ASP A 282 9.75 25.42 -22.78
C ASP A 282 8.36 24.96 -22.30
N HIS A 283 7.81 23.86 -22.81
CA HIS A 283 6.47 23.37 -22.44
C HIS A 283 6.29 21.86 -22.67
N VAL A 284 5.48 21.20 -21.82
CA VAL A 284 5.06 19.81 -22.07
C VAL A 284 3.99 19.80 -23.16
N GLU A 285 4.29 19.18 -24.29
CA GLU A 285 3.34 19.08 -25.42
C GLU A 285 2.17 18.14 -25.07
N ILE A 286 0.95 18.69 -25.06
CA ILE A 286 -0.29 17.92 -24.91
C ILE A 286 -0.95 17.80 -26.28
N PRO A 287 -1.38 16.59 -26.71
CA PRO A 287 -2.09 16.43 -27.98
C PRO A 287 -3.25 17.42 -28.11
N ASN A 288 -3.21 18.26 -29.15
CA ASN A 288 -4.23 19.27 -29.42
C ASN A 288 -5.38 18.67 -30.24
N ASP A 289 -6.58 18.69 -29.68
CA ASP A 289 -7.82 18.20 -30.29
C ASP A 289 -8.89 19.29 -30.46
N GLY A 290 -8.50 20.58 -30.35
CA GLY A 290 -9.38 21.71 -30.66
C GLY A 290 -10.38 22.11 -29.56
N THR A 291 -10.21 21.63 -28.32
CA THR A 291 -11.03 22.04 -27.16
C THR A 291 -10.34 23.05 -26.25
N ASP A 292 -10.98 24.22 -26.08
CA ASP A 292 -10.86 25.34 -25.10
C ASP A 292 -9.49 25.71 -24.47
N VAL A 293 -9.38 26.95 -23.98
CA VAL A 293 -8.20 27.44 -23.24
C VAL A 293 -8.17 26.82 -21.84
N TRP A 294 -7.44 25.71 -21.66
CA TRP A 294 -7.28 24.99 -20.39
C TRP A 294 -5.94 25.24 -19.69
N GLU A 295 -4.97 25.83 -20.40
CA GLU A 295 -3.68 26.21 -19.84
C GLU A 295 -3.88 27.42 -18.93
N ILE A 296 -3.47 27.28 -17.66
CA ILE A 296 -3.57 28.32 -16.65
C ILE A 296 -2.20 28.94 -16.44
N ASP A 297 -2.11 30.27 -16.54
CA ASP A 297 -0.93 30.99 -16.03
C ASP A 297 -0.85 30.81 -14.51
N PRO A 298 0.26 30.25 -13.96
CA PRO A 298 0.43 30.06 -12.53
C PRO A 298 0.20 31.32 -11.69
N LYS A 299 0.39 32.52 -12.25
CA LYS A 299 0.14 33.80 -11.56
C LYS A 299 -1.32 34.02 -11.19
N HIS A 300 -2.25 33.35 -11.85
CA HIS A 300 -3.68 33.41 -11.54
C HIS A 300 -4.10 32.43 -10.45
N LEU A 301 -3.22 31.52 -10.04
CA LEU A 301 -3.47 30.57 -8.97
C LEU A 301 -3.06 31.17 -7.62
N LYS A 302 -3.97 31.09 -6.65
CA LYS A 302 -3.66 31.41 -5.26
C LYS A 302 -3.53 30.10 -4.48
N PHE A 303 -2.34 29.81 -3.99
CA PHE A 303 -2.08 28.65 -3.14
C PHE A 303 -2.54 28.95 -1.71
N GLY A 304 -3.27 28.00 -1.14
CA GLY A 304 -3.61 27.96 0.28
C GLY A 304 -2.86 26.83 0.98
N ASN A 305 -3.53 26.20 1.94
CA ASN A 305 -2.93 25.15 2.76
C ASN A 305 -2.62 23.88 1.93
N LYS A 306 -1.48 23.26 2.24
CA LYS A 306 -1.15 21.93 1.74
C LYS A 306 -2.11 20.90 2.35
N VAL A 307 -2.79 20.13 1.51
CA VAL A 307 -3.79 19.13 1.88
C VAL A 307 -3.14 17.75 2.02
N ALA A 308 -2.28 17.39 1.08
CA ALA A 308 -1.60 16.09 1.08
C ALA A 308 -0.21 16.17 0.42
N SER A 309 0.64 15.18 0.72
CA SER A 309 1.91 14.94 0.04
C SER A 309 1.92 13.50 -0.45
N GLY A 310 2.08 13.30 -1.75
CA GLY A 310 2.20 11.98 -2.37
C GLY A 310 3.61 11.73 -2.93
N SER A 311 3.76 10.54 -3.52
CA SER A 311 4.96 10.12 -4.24
C SER A 311 5.20 10.94 -5.52
N TYR A 312 4.13 11.34 -6.20
CA TYR A 312 4.19 12.05 -7.49
C TYR A 312 4.04 13.57 -7.39
N GLY A 313 3.62 14.08 -6.24
CA GLY A 313 3.34 15.51 -6.09
C GLY A 313 2.72 15.89 -4.75
N ASP A 314 2.57 17.19 -4.56
CA ASP A 314 1.94 17.79 -3.40
C ASP A 314 0.58 18.37 -3.79
N LEU A 315 -0.45 18.11 -2.98
CA LEU A 315 -1.81 18.61 -3.22
C LEU A 315 -2.07 19.80 -2.30
N TYR A 316 -2.47 20.92 -2.89
CA TYR A 316 -2.82 22.16 -2.19
C TYR A 316 -4.28 22.50 -2.39
N LYS A 317 -4.92 23.05 -1.36
CA LYS A 317 -6.14 23.82 -1.53
C LYS A 317 -5.74 25.18 -2.10
N GLY A 318 -6.51 25.72 -3.04
CA GLY A 318 -6.25 27.03 -3.62
C GLY A 318 -7.50 27.72 -4.14
N THR A 319 -7.30 28.83 -4.83
CA THR A 319 -8.37 29.58 -5.48
C THR A 319 -7.95 29.97 -6.89
N TYR A 320 -8.85 29.77 -7.86
CA TYR A 320 -8.71 30.22 -9.25
C TYR A 320 -10.01 30.90 -9.67
N CYS A 321 -9.96 32.12 -10.20
CA CYS A 321 -11.15 32.90 -10.61
C CYS A 321 -12.26 32.95 -9.52
N SER A 322 -11.87 33.09 -8.25
CA SER A 322 -12.76 33.09 -7.07
C SER A 322 -13.47 31.75 -6.77
N GLN A 323 -13.12 30.67 -7.47
CA GLN A 323 -13.56 29.31 -7.18
C GLN A 323 -12.51 28.57 -6.35
N GLU A 324 -12.94 27.80 -5.35
CA GLU A 324 -12.03 26.90 -4.62
C GLU A 324 -11.59 25.74 -5.51
N VAL A 325 -10.29 25.47 -5.53
CA VAL A 325 -9.68 24.45 -6.39
C VAL A 325 -8.69 23.58 -5.61
N ALA A 326 -8.48 22.36 -6.08
CA ALA A 326 -7.37 21.51 -5.67
C ALA A 326 -6.25 21.65 -6.70
N ILE A 327 -5.03 21.94 -6.24
CA ILE A 327 -3.85 22.16 -7.08
C ILE A 327 -2.83 21.06 -6.77
N LYS A 328 -2.71 20.09 -7.67
CA LYS A 328 -1.72 19.00 -7.60
C LYS A 328 -0.44 19.47 -8.30
N VAL A 329 0.60 19.75 -7.51
CA VAL A 329 1.91 20.22 -7.99
C VAL A 329 2.86 19.03 -8.09
N LEU A 330 3.46 18.81 -9.25
CA LEU A 330 4.47 17.76 -9.43
C LEU A 330 5.81 18.20 -8.84
N LYS A 331 6.53 17.27 -8.20
CA LYS A 331 7.81 17.56 -7.54
C LYS A 331 8.93 17.77 -8.57
N PRO A 332 9.61 18.92 -8.61
CA PRO A 332 10.66 19.22 -9.57
C PRO A 332 11.81 18.21 -9.57
N GLU A 333 12.14 17.67 -8.40
CA GLU A 333 13.27 16.76 -8.18
C GLU A 333 13.08 15.38 -8.84
N ARG A 334 11.84 15.08 -9.29
CA ARG A 334 11.46 13.81 -9.93
C ARG A 334 11.10 13.98 -11.41
N LEU A 335 11.25 15.18 -11.97
CA LEU A 335 10.90 15.43 -13.37
C LEU A 335 11.88 14.72 -14.30
N ASN A 336 11.43 13.61 -14.88
CA ASN A 336 12.06 12.92 -16.00
C ASN A 336 11.09 12.88 -17.20
N SER A 337 11.55 12.39 -18.35
CA SER A 337 10.74 12.33 -19.58
C SER A 337 9.49 11.48 -19.44
N ASP A 338 9.51 10.46 -18.58
CA ASP A 338 8.40 9.52 -18.42
C ASP A 338 7.30 10.13 -17.55
N LEU A 339 7.67 10.81 -16.46
CA LEU A 339 6.74 11.54 -15.61
C LEU A 339 6.05 12.69 -16.39
N GLN A 340 6.77 13.34 -17.31
CA GLN A 340 6.17 14.35 -18.19
C GLN A 340 5.14 13.75 -19.15
N LYS A 341 5.40 12.55 -19.70
CA LYS A 341 4.42 11.83 -20.54
C LYS A 341 3.21 11.39 -19.72
N GLU A 342 3.42 10.89 -18.51
CA GLU A 342 2.34 10.52 -17.59
C GLU A 342 1.48 11.75 -17.25
N PHE A 343 2.09 12.88 -16.94
CA PHE A 343 1.40 14.15 -16.70
C PHE A 343 0.60 14.61 -17.93
N ALA A 344 1.21 14.61 -19.12
CA ALA A 344 0.53 14.98 -20.36
C ALA A 344 -0.68 14.08 -20.64
N GLN A 345 -0.52 12.77 -20.41
CA GLN A 345 -1.59 11.79 -20.54
C GLN A 345 -2.71 12.01 -19.52
N GLU A 346 -2.36 12.30 -18.27
CA GLU A 346 -3.30 12.61 -17.19
C GLU A 346 -4.18 13.81 -17.57
N VAL A 347 -3.55 14.92 -17.97
CA VAL A 347 -4.25 16.11 -18.43
C VAL A 347 -5.10 15.83 -19.68
N TYR A 348 -4.57 15.06 -20.65
CA TYR A 348 -5.30 14.71 -21.86
C TYR A 348 -6.59 13.92 -21.58
N ILE A 349 -6.55 12.96 -20.65
CA ILE A 349 -7.74 12.19 -20.24
C ILE A 349 -8.72 13.08 -19.49
N MET A 350 -8.22 13.83 -18.50
CA MET A 350 -9.06 14.65 -17.62
C MET A 350 -9.82 15.74 -18.37
N ARG A 351 -9.23 16.32 -19.43
CA ARG A 351 -9.88 17.32 -20.30
C ARG A 351 -11.12 16.80 -21.03
N LYS A 352 -11.21 15.49 -21.28
CA LYS A 352 -12.32 14.87 -22.03
C LYS A 352 -13.49 14.44 -21.15
N VAL A 353 -13.32 14.54 -19.84
CA VAL A 353 -14.24 13.99 -18.86
C VAL A 353 -15.03 15.12 -18.22
N ARG A 354 -16.36 15.03 -18.32
CA ARG A 354 -17.28 15.96 -17.67
C ARG A 354 -18.53 15.22 -17.21
N HIS A 355 -18.59 14.93 -15.92
CA HIS A 355 -19.71 14.21 -15.31
C HIS A 355 -19.89 14.61 -13.85
N LYS A 356 -21.13 14.67 -13.37
CA LYS A 356 -21.44 15.11 -12.00
C LYS A 356 -20.84 14.24 -10.88
N ASN A 357 -20.53 12.98 -11.19
CA ASN A 357 -19.93 12.01 -10.25
C ASN A 357 -18.46 11.68 -10.60
N VAL A 358 -17.79 12.54 -11.37
CA VAL A 358 -16.35 12.44 -11.66
C VAL A 358 -15.74 13.81 -11.40
N VAL A 359 -14.57 13.86 -10.77
CA VAL A 359 -13.93 15.13 -10.41
C VAL A 359 -13.67 15.96 -11.66
N GLN A 360 -14.15 17.19 -11.64
CA GLN A 360 -14.07 18.12 -12.76
C GLN A 360 -12.65 18.69 -12.88
N PHE A 361 -12.07 18.50 -14.06
CA PHE A 361 -10.87 19.20 -14.48
C PHE A 361 -11.17 20.68 -14.74
N ILE A 362 -10.33 21.58 -14.23
CA ILE A 362 -10.43 23.03 -14.41
C ILE A 362 -9.33 23.53 -15.34
N GLY A 363 -8.10 23.03 -15.18
CA GLY A 363 -6.98 23.42 -16.04
C GLY A 363 -5.67 22.80 -15.59
N ALA A 364 -4.59 23.14 -16.29
CA ALA A 364 -3.24 22.69 -15.97
C ALA A 364 -2.21 23.79 -16.21
N CYS A 365 -1.07 23.70 -15.54
CA CYS A 365 0.13 24.45 -15.85
C CYS A 365 1.15 23.47 -16.45
N THR A 366 1.57 23.67 -17.70
CA THR A 366 2.44 22.72 -18.43
C THR A 366 3.89 23.21 -18.57
N LYS A 367 4.21 24.37 -18.01
CA LYS A 367 5.55 24.99 -18.09
C LYS A 367 6.36 24.69 -16.82
N PRO A 368 7.56 24.07 -16.96
CA PRO A 368 8.50 23.99 -15.85
C PRO A 368 8.86 25.37 -15.28
N PRO A 369 9.22 25.48 -13.98
CA PRO A 369 9.35 24.40 -13.01
C PRO A 369 8.03 23.97 -12.34
N SER A 370 6.90 24.58 -12.71
CA SER A 370 5.63 24.44 -11.97
C SER A 370 4.59 23.69 -12.81
N LEU A 371 4.77 22.37 -12.91
CA LEU A 371 3.76 21.49 -13.50
C LEU A 371 2.64 21.24 -12.49
N CYS A 372 1.41 21.61 -12.86
CA CYS A 372 0.25 21.55 -11.98
C CYS A 372 -0.98 21.01 -12.69
N ILE A 373 -1.79 20.21 -12.00
CA ILE A 373 -3.16 19.85 -12.40
C ILE A 373 -4.13 20.52 -11.44
N ILE A 374 -5.14 21.20 -11.99
CA ILE A 374 -6.14 21.95 -11.23
C ILE A 374 -7.50 21.30 -11.44
N THR A 375 -8.13 20.88 -10.34
CA THR A 375 -9.48 20.32 -10.31
C THR A 375 -10.36 21.10 -9.35
N GLU A 376 -11.66 20.83 -9.38
CA GLU A 376 -12.55 21.27 -8.30
C GLU A 376 -12.06 20.75 -6.94
N PHE A 377 -12.28 21.56 -5.90
CA PHE A 377 -11.95 21.18 -4.53
C PHE A 377 -13.13 20.43 -3.88
N MET A 378 -12.85 19.24 -3.34
CA MET A 378 -13.85 18.39 -2.68
C MET A 378 -13.73 18.53 -1.15
N SER A 379 -14.54 19.41 -0.57
CA SER A 379 -14.42 19.87 0.82
C SER A 379 -14.67 18.79 1.88
N GLY A 380 -15.41 17.74 1.56
CA GLY A 380 -15.68 16.60 2.43
C GLY A 380 -14.52 15.60 2.53
N GLY A 381 -13.45 15.78 1.74
CA GLY A 381 -12.31 14.87 1.71
C GLY A 381 -12.65 13.52 1.07
N SER A 382 -11.83 12.49 1.34
CA SER A 382 -12.06 11.15 0.80
C SER A 382 -13.03 10.33 1.65
N VAL A 383 -13.74 9.41 1.00
CA VAL A 383 -14.57 8.41 1.67
C VAL A 383 -13.73 7.56 2.62
N TYR A 384 -12.49 7.25 2.26
CA TYR A 384 -11.55 6.54 3.15
C TYR A 384 -11.29 7.30 4.46
N ASP A 385 -11.04 8.61 4.38
CA ASP A 385 -10.79 9.44 5.56
C ASP A 385 -12.03 9.53 6.44
N TYR A 386 -13.21 9.66 5.83
CA TYR A 386 -14.48 9.64 6.53
C TYR A 386 -14.69 8.33 7.31
N LEU A 387 -14.52 7.18 6.66
CA LEU A 387 -14.73 5.87 7.30
C LEU A 387 -13.67 5.57 8.37
N HIS A 388 -12.38 5.75 8.04
CA HIS A 388 -11.30 5.17 8.85
C HIS A 388 -10.64 6.15 9.81
N LYS A 389 -10.54 7.43 9.44
CA LYS A 389 -9.93 8.46 10.29
C LYS A 389 -10.97 9.14 11.16
N GLN A 390 -12.11 9.49 10.58
CA GLN A 390 -13.20 10.16 11.30
C GLN A 390 -14.15 9.17 11.99
N LYS A 391 -14.03 7.86 11.71
CA LYS A 391 -14.92 6.81 12.22
C LYS A 391 -16.39 7.07 11.87
N GLY A 392 -16.62 7.68 10.70
CA GLY A 392 -17.93 7.91 10.13
C GLY A 392 -18.59 6.60 9.71
N VAL A 393 -19.92 6.58 9.69
CA VAL A 393 -20.71 5.41 9.30
C VAL A 393 -21.85 5.88 8.42
N PHE A 394 -21.95 5.33 7.21
CA PHE A 394 -23.10 5.58 6.35
C PHE A 394 -24.30 4.75 6.80
N LYS A 395 -25.41 5.43 7.10
CA LYS A 395 -26.70 4.74 7.17
C LYS A 395 -27.09 4.24 5.79
N LEU A 396 -27.87 3.17 5.75
CA LEU A 396 -28.24 2.50 4.51
C LEU A 396 -28.71 3.45 3.37
N PRO A 397 -29.58 4.45 3.60
CA PRO A 397 -29.98 5.38 2.53
C PRO A 397 -28.79 6.19 1.96
N SER A 398 -27.92 6.71 2.84
CA SER A 398 -26.72 7.45 2.43
C SER A 398 -25.70 6.55 1.75
N LEU A 399 -25.53 5.32 2.24
CA LEU A 399 -24.67 4.30 1.61
C LEU A 399 -25.12 4.03 0.17
N LEU A 400 -26.42 3.80 -0.04
CA LEU A 400 -26.96 3.54 -1.37
C LEU A 400 -26.79 4.76 -2.28
N LYS A 401 -26.99 5.98 -1.76
CA LYS A 401 -26.70 7.22 -2.50
C LYS A 401 -25.24 7.28 -2.96
N VAL A 402 -24.30 7.05 -2.04
CA VAL A 402 -22.85 7.01 -2.33
C VAL A 402 -22.53 5.95 -3.38
N ALA A 403 -23.02 4.72 -3.20
CA ALA A 403 -22.78 3.61 -4.12
C ALA A 403 -23.33 3.90 -5.53
N ILE A 404 -24.52 4.52 -5.63
CA ILE A 404 -25.12 4.94 -6.90
C ILE A 404 -24.29 6.03 -7.56
N ASP A 405 -23.82 7.02 -6.81
CA ASP A 405 -22.99 8.11 -7.32
C ASP A 405 -21.67 7.57 -7.90
N VAL A 406 -20.98 6.71 -7.17
CA VAL A 406 -19.75 6.03 -7.64
C VAL A 406 -20.03 5.24 -8.91
N SER A 407 -21.10 4.44 -8.91
CA SER A 407 -21.47 3.61 -10.07
C SER A 407 -21.76 4.45 -11.31
N LYS A 408 -22.43 5.60 -11.16
CA LYS A 408 -22.69 6.54 -12.27
C LYS A 408 -21.39 7.14 -12.82
N GLY A 409 -20.48 7.55 -11.93
CA GLY A 409 -19.16 8.07 -12.32
C GLY A 409 -18.36 7.05 -13.12
N MET A 410 -18.29 5.81 -12.61
CA MET A 410 -17.56 4.73 -13.27
C MET A 410 -18.22 4.28 -14.58
N ASN A 411 -19.55 4.19 -14.63
CA ASN A 411 -20.27 3.90 -15.87
C ASN A 411 -19.94 4.93 -16.96
N TYR A 412 -19.89 6.22 -16.61
CA TYR A 412 -19.50 7.27 -17.54
C TYR A 412 -18.07 7.09 -18.04
N LEU A 413 -17.11 6.78 -17.16
CA LEU A 413 -15.72 6.52 -17.56
C LEU A 413 -15.63 5.35 -18.53
N HIS A 414 -16.30 4.24 -18.23
CA HIS A 414 -16.31 3.03 -19.08
C HIS A 414 -16.93 3.29 -20.46
N GLN A 415 -18.03 4.05 -20.53
CA GLN A 415 -18.65 4.47 -21.79
C GLN A 415 -17.73 5.35 -22.66
N ASN A 416 -16.77 6.05 -22.04
CA ASN A 416 -15.75 6.83 -22.72
C ASN A 416 -14.43 6.05 -22.93
N ASN A 417 -14.45 4.72 -22.78
CA ASN A 417 -13.29 3.82 -22.92
C ASN A 417 -12.14 4.12 -21.93
N ILE A 418 -12.47 4.65 -20.75
CA ILE A 418 -11.51 4.93 -19.67
C ILE A 418 -11.69 3.86 -18.59
N ILE A 419 -10.65 3.06 -18.35
CA ILE A 419 -10.58 2.08 -17.24
C ILE A 419 -9.82 2.75 -16.10
N HIS A 420 -10.40 2.81 -14.90
CA HIS A 420 -9.80 3.53 -13.77
C HIS A 420 -8.57 2.83 -13.21
N ARG A 421 -8.63 1.51 -13.00
CA ARG A 421 -7.54 0.63 -12.51
C ARG A 421 -7.08 0.83 -11.06
N ASP A 422 -7.59 1.85 -10.37
CA ASP A 422 -7.23 2.19 -8.99
C ASP A 422 -8.48 2.66 -8.21
N LEU A 423 -9.62 1.99 -8.43
CA LEU A 423 -10.83 2.34 -7.72
C LEU A 423 -10.73 1.86 -6.26
N LYS A 424 -10.76 2.81 -5.32
CA LYS A 424 -10.70 2.57 -3.87
C LYS A 424 -11.34 3.74 -3.12
N ALA A 425 -11.71 3.54 -1.85
CA ALA A 425 -12.34 4.61 -1.06
C ALA A 425 -11.49 5.89 -0.93
N ALA A 426 -10.16 5.80 -1.06
CA ALA A 426 -9.28 6.96 -1.03
C ALA A 426 -9.40 7.85 -2.28
N ASN A 427 -9.83 7.28 -3.40
CA ASN A 427 -10.02 7.96 -4.68
C ASN A 427 -11.49 8.37 -4.91
N LEU A 428 -12.33 8.23 -3.87
CA LEU A 428 -13.71 8.72 -3.86
C LEU A 428 -13.77 9.96 -2.98
N LEU A 429 -14.10 11.10 -3.56
CA LEU A 429 -14.12 12.38 -2.86
C LEU A 429 -15.55 12.88 -2.66
N MET A 430 -15.79 13.56 -1.55
CA MET A 430 -17.10 14.08 -1.17
C MET A 430 -17.12 15.61 -1.17
N ASP A 431 -18.21 16.20 -1.65
CA ASP A 431 -18.46 17.62 -1.49
C ASP A 431 -19.28 17.92 -0.22
N GLU A 432 -19.58 19.19 0.00
CA GLU A 432 -20.38 19.68 1.14
C GLU A 432 -21.83 19.17 1.16
N ASN A 433 -22.33 18.64 0.03
CA ASN A 433 -23.70 18.14 -0.13
C ASN A 433 -23.76 16.60 -0.11
N GLU A 434 -22.69 15.95 0.35
CA GLU A 434 -22.52 14.49 0.36
C GLU A 434 -22.69 13.87 -1.04
N VAL A 435 -22.31 14.60 -2.09
CA VAL A 435 -22.19 14.03 -3.44
C VAL A 435 -20.80 13.45 -3.59
N VAL A 436 -20.74 12.21 -4.08
CA VAL A 436 -19.46 11.52 -4.27
C VAL A 436 -19.03 11.61 -5.73
N LYS A 437 -17.74 11.91 -5.92
CA LYS A 437 -17.08 11.96 -7.21
C LYS A 437 -15.86 11.06 -7.24
N VAL A 438 -15.66 10.39 -8.37
CA VAL A 438 -14.48 9.57 -8.66
C VAL A 438 -13.30 10.49 -9.03
N ALA A 439 -12.17 10.33 -8.35
CA ALA A 439 -10.93 11.09 -8.56
C ALA A 439 -9.80 10.17 -9.07
N ASP A 440 -8.64 10.73 -9.40
CA ASP A 440 -7.41 9.99 -9.78
C ASP A 440 -7.57 8.96 -10.91
N PHE A 441 -8.59 9.11 -11.75
CA PHE A 441 -8.79 8.33 -12.98
C PHE A 441 -7.84 8.75 -14.11
N GLY A 442 -7.06 9.81 -13.94
CA GLY A 442 -6.13 10.31 -14.96
C GLY A 442 -4.83 9.50 -15.06
N VAL A 443 -4.54 8.61 -14.10
CA VAL A 443 -3.49 7.58 -14.20
C VAL A 443 -3.97 6.37 -15.03
N ALA A 444 -5.21 6.41 -15.54
CA ALA A 444 -5.76 5.40 -16.42
C ALA A 444 -4.88 5.22 -17.67
N ARG A 445 -4.25 4.05 -17.78
CA ARG A 445 -3.41 3.75 -18.94
C ARG A 445 -4.33 3.44 -20.13
N VAL A 446 -4.06 4.05 -21.28
CA VAL A 446 -4.71 3.67 -22.54
C VAL A 446 -4.16 2.33 -22.96
N LYS A 447 -4.95 1.23 -22.91
CA LYS A 447 -4.77 -0.12 -23.50
C LYS A 447 -3.34 -0.71 -23.68
N ALA A 448 -2.32 -0.17 -23.01
CA ALA A 448 -0.93 -0.56 -23.11
C ALA A 448 -0.60 -1.44 -21.91
N GLN A 449 -0.27 -2.70 -22.20
CA GLN A 449 0.00 -3.78 -21.24
C GLN A 449 1.37 -3.67 -20.55
N SER A 450 2.04 -2.52 -20.63
CA SER A 450 3.40 -2.31 -20.17
C SER A 450 3.50 -1.11 -19.24
N GLY A 451 3.58 -1.36 -17.94
CA GLY A 451 4.11 -0.39 -17.01
C GLY A 451 4.18 -0.96 -15.61
N VAL A 452 5.26 -0.60 -14.91
CA VAL A 452 5.57 -0.98 -13.53
C VAL A 452 4.39 -0.64 -12.64
N MET A 453 3.90 -1.62 -11.90
CA MET A 453 3.07 -1.37 -10.72
C MET A 453 3.98 -1.66 -9.56
N THR A 454 4.57 -0.61 -8.99
CA THR A 454 5.42 -0.74 -7.81
C THR A 454 4.58 -1.26 -6.65
N ALA A 455 5.11 -2.25 -5.93
CA ALA A 455 4.46 -2.93 -4.80
C ALA A 455 4.23 -2.02 -3.57
N GLU A 456 4.42 -0.71 -3.73
CA GLU A 456 4.45 0.28 -2.65
C GLU A 456 3.10 0.90 -2.30
N THR A 457 2.05 0.71 -3.11
CA THR A 457 0.88 1.62 -3.05
C THR A 457 -0.28 1.20 -2.14
N GLY A 458 -0.16 0.14 -1.34
CA GLY A 458 -1.22 -0.27 -0.38
C GLY A 458 -2.59 -0.60 -1.01
N THR A 459 -2.65 -0.64 -2.34
CA THR A 459 -3.87 -0.69 -3.17
C THR A 459 -4.33 -2.12 -3.42
N TYR A 460 -3.44 -3.10 -3.21
CA TYR A 460 -3.69 -4.52 -3.39
C TYR A 460 -5.00 -5.04 -2.78
N ARG A 461 -5.48 -4.43 -1.69
CA ARG A 461 -6.72 -4.80 -1.02
C ARG A 461 -7.97 -4.62 -1.89
N TRP A 462 -7.96 -3.73 -2.86
CA TRP A 462 -9.10 -3.50 -3.76
C TRP A 462 -8.88 -4.09 -5.17
N MET A 463 -7.71 -4.67 -5.44
CA MET A 463 -7.36 -5.10 -6.80
C MET A 463 -8.02 -6.43 -7.16
N ALA A 464 -8.48 -6.52 -8.41
CA ALA A 464 -9.00 -7.75 -8.98
C ALA A 464 -7.88 -8.80 -9.16
N PRO A 465 -8.19 -10.11 -9.08
CA PRO A 465 -7.19 -11.17 -9.18
C PRO A 465 -6.41 -11.10 -10.49
N GLU A 466 -7.06 -10.85 -11.63
CA GLU A 466 -6.40 -10.75 -12.93
C GLU A 466 -5.44 -9.56 -13.03
N VAL A 467 -5.68 -8.49 -12.26
CA VAL A 467 -4.76 -7.33 -12.19
C VAL A 467 -3.55 -7.67 -11.32
N ILE A 468 -3.75 -8.34 -10.19
CA ILE A 468 -2.67 -8.82 -9.31
C ILE A 468 -1.76 -9.79 -10.06
N GLU A 469 -2.34 -10.71 -10.82
CA GLU A 469 -1.62 -11.68 -11.66
C GLU A 469 -1.04 -11.09 -12.95
N HIS A 470 -1.23 -9.78 -13.20
CA HIS A 470 -0.80 -9.09 -14.42
C HIS A 470 -1.30 -9.74 -15.73
N LYS A 471 -2.45 -10.42 -15.67
CA LYS A 471 -3.14 -10.99 -16.84
C LYS A 471 -3.78 -9.87 -17.67
N PRO A 472 -4.11 -10.11 -18.94
CA PRO A 472 -4.96 -9.19 -19.69
C PRO A 472 -6.27 -8.95 -18.93
N TYR A 473 -6.60 -7.68 -18.71
CA TYR A 473 -7.81 -7.26 -18.02
C TYR A 473 -8.50 -6.14 -18.81
N ASP A 474 -9.80 -6.00 -18.58
CA ASP A 474 -10.65 -4.96 -19.13
C ASP A 474 -11.29 -4.11 -18.01
N HIS A 475 -12.39 -3.44 -18.31
CA HIS A 475 -13.12 -2.61 -17.36
C HIS A 475 -13.78 -3.41 -16.21
N LYS A 476 -13.88 -4.74 -16.31
CA LYS A 476 -14.41 -5.62 -15.25
C LYS A 476 -13.51 -5.68 -14.02
N ALA A 477 -12.24 -5.29 -14.14
CA ALA A 477 -11.36 -5.11 -12.99
C ALA A 477 -11.89 -4.02 -12.03
N ASP A 478 -12.40 -2.91 -12.56
CA ASP A 478 -12.98 -1.84 -11.75
C ASP A 478 -14.27 -2.29 -11.03
N ILE A 479 -15.00 -3.26 -11.59
CA ILE A 479 -16.20 -3.84 -10.98
C ILE A 479 -15.84 -4.64 -9.72
N PHE A 480 -14.74 -5.40 -9.77
CA PHE A 480 -14.23 -6.09 -8.60
C PHE A 480 -13.86 -5.09 -7.50
N SER A 481 -13.10 -4.06 -7.86
CA SER A 481 -12.70 -3.00 -6.95
C SER A 481 -13.91 -2.28 -6.34
N PHE A 482 -14.95 -2.04 -7.14
CA PHE A 482 -16.21 -1.51 -6.65
C PHE A 482 -16.90 -2.45 -5.65
N GLY A 483 -16.90 -3.76 -5.88
CA GLY A 483 -17.42 -4.74 -4.92
C GLY A 483 -16.74 -4.63 -3.56
N VAL A 484 -15.41 -4.49 -3.55
CA VAL A 484 -14.65 -4.28 -2.30
C VAL A 484 -14.98 -2.93 -1.65
N VAL A 485 -15.11 -1.85 -2.43
CA VAL A 485 -15.54 -0.53 -1.94
C VAL A 485 -16.96 -0.58 -1.36
N LEU A 486 -17.88 -1.29 -2.00
CA LEU A 486 -19.26 -1.42 -1.52
C LEU A 486 -19.32 -2.16 -0.18
N TRP A 487 -18.47 -3.18 -0.01
CA TRP A 487 -18.31 -3.86 1.28
C TRP A 487 -17.71 -2.94 2.35
N GLU A 488 -16.72 -2.13 1.97
CA GLU A 488 -16.10 -1.13 2.86
C GLU A 488 -17.11 -0.07 3.30
N LEU A 489 -17.96 0.42 2.40
CA LEU A 489 -19.08 1.33 2.73
C LEU A 489 -20.07 0.67 3.70
N LEU A 490 -20.39 -0.60 3.49
CA LEU A 490 -21.35 -1.37 4.30
C LEU A 490 -20.88 -1.62 5.72
N THR A 491 -19.59 -1.92 5.88
CA THR A 491 -19.03 -2.35 7.16
C THR A 491 -18.31 -1.21 7.90
N GLY A 492 -17.88 -0.17 7.19
CA GLY A 492 -16.97 0.85 7.70
C GLY A 492 -15.59 0.29 8.08
N LYS A 493 -15.27 -0.94 7.66
CA LYS A 493 -14.02 -1.63 8.00
C LYS A 493 -13.03 -1.57 6.86
N LEU A 494 -11.75 -1.60 7.21
CA LEU A 494 -10.70 -1.71 6.21
C LEU A 494 -10.75 -3.11 5.57
N PRO A 495 -10.75 -3.25 4.23
CA PRO A 495 -10.77 -4.55 3.59
C PRO A 495 -9.57 -5.41 4.00
N TYR A 496 -9.85 -6.64 4.46
CA TYR A 496 -8.83 -7.56 4.94
C TYR A 496 -7.97 -6.98 6.08
N GLU A 497 -8.58 -6.24 7.03
CA GLU A 497 -7.89 -5.48 8.09
C GLU A 497 -6.81 -6.27 8.86
N TYR A 498 -6.95 -7.60 8.92
CA TYR A 498 -6.05 -8.52 9.62
C TYR A 498 -4.84 -9.02 8.77
N LEU A 499 -4.79 -8.69 7.48
CA LEU A 499 -3.71 -9.08 6.55
C LEU A 499 -2.89 -7.87 6.12
N THR A 500 -1.63 -8.07 5.76
CA THR A 500 -0.90 -7.05 5.00
C THR A 500 -1.51 -6.91 3.59
N PRO A 501 -1.32 -5.78 2.88
CA PRO A 501 -1.83 -5.62 1.52
C PRO A 501 -1.38 -6.73 0.56
N LEU A 502 -0.13 -7.19 0.68
CA LEU A 502 0.41 -8.27 -0.16
C LEU A 502 -0.21 -9.63 0.21
N GLN A 503 -0.36 -9.94 1.50
CA GLN A 503 -1.08 -11.15 1.94
C GLN A 503 -2.53 -11.17 1.47
N ALA A 504 -3.20 -10.01 1.49
CA ALA A 504 -4.55 -9.89 0.94
C ALA A 504 -4.56 -10.20 -0.57
N ALA A 505 -3.63 -9.66 -1.35
CA ALA A 505 -3.49 -9.97 -2.77
C ALA A 505 -3.24 -11.46 -3.03
N VAL A 506 -2.30 -12.08 -2.32
CA VAL A 506 -2.00 -13.51 -2.44
C VAL A 506 -3.24 -14.35 -2.08
N GLY A 507 -3.94 -14.01 -0.98
CA GLY A 507 -5.17 -14.69 -0.58
C GLY A 507 -6.29 -14.57 -1.61
N VAL A 508 -6.47 -13.39 -2.22
CA VAL A 508 -7.47 -13.14 -3.27
C VAL A 508 -7.20 -14.02 -4.50
N VAL A 509 -5.95 -14.11 -4.93
CA VAL A 509 -5.54 -14.86 -6.12
C VAL A 509 -5.53 -16.37 -5.89
N GLN A 510 -4.87 -16.83 -4.82
CA GLN A 510 -4.61 -18.27 -4.62
C GLN A 510 -5.75 -18.98 -3.90
N LYS A 511 -6.42 -18.31 -2.96
CA LYS A 511 -7.44 -18.92 -2.08
C LYS A 511 -8.85 -18.44 -2.40
N GLY A 512 -9.03 -17.59 -3.41
CA GLY A 512 -10.31 -16.96 -3.70
C GLY A 512 -10.85 -16.12 -2.55
N LEU A 513 -9.98 -15.57 -1.69
CA LEU A 513 -10.37 -14.87 -0.48
C LEU A 513 -11.24 -13.65 -0.81
N ARG A 514 -12.36 -13.48 -0.10
CA ARG A 514 -13.26 -12.33 -0.19
C ARG A 514 -13.62 -11.79 1.19
N PRO A 515 -13.95 -10.50 1.33
CA PRO A 515 -14.39 -9.94 2.60
C PRO A 515 -15.71 -10.59 3.07
N THR A 516 -15.82 -10.91 4.35
CA THR A 516 -17.01 -11.56 4.92
C THR A 516 -18.21 -10.61 4.92
N ILE A 517 -19.28 -10.98 4.23
CA ILE A 517 -20.53 -10.20 4.23
C ILE A 517 -21.26 -10.38 5.58
N PRO A 518 -21.68 -9.29 6.27
CA PRO A 518 -22.47 -9.40 7.50
C PRO A 518 -23.80 -10.14 7.28
N LYS A 519 -24.19 -11.03 8.21
CA LYS A 519 -25.41 -11.86 8.10
C LYS A 519 -26.72 -11.06 7.95
N ASN A 520 -26.75 -9.84 8.47
CA ASN A 520 -27.94 -8.96 8.44
C ASN A 520 -27.97 -8.06 7.20
N THR A 521 -27.15 -8.33 6.19
CA THR A 521 -27.13 -7.57 4.94
C THR A 521 -28.37 -7.89 4.11
N ILE A 522 -28.94 -6.87 3.45
CA ILE A 522 -30.08 -7.05 2.53
C ILE A 522 -29.71 -8.07 1.45
N PRO A 523 -30.53 -9.11 1.20
CA PRO A 523 -30.18 -10.19 0.27
C PRO A 523 -29.73 -9.71 -1.12
N LYS A 524 -30.45 -8.75 -1.72
CA LYS A 524 -30.08 -8.16 -3.01
C LYS A 524 -28.72 -7.45 -3.00
N LEU A 525 -28.36 -6.82 -1.88
CA LEU A 525 -27.06 -6.15 -1.72
C LEU A 525 -25.93 -7.17 -1.53
N ALA A 526 -26.19 -8.25 -0.78
CA ALA A 526 -25.24 -9.36 -0.63
C ALA A 526 -24.98 -10.06 -1.98
N GLU A 527 -26.03 -10.35 -2.74
CA GLU A 527 -25.92 -10.93 -4.08
C GLU A 527 -25.13 -10.01 -5.03
N LEU A 528 -25.37 -8.69 -4.98
CA LEU A 528 -24.62 -7.72 -5.77
C LEU A 528 -23.12 -7.73 -5.42
N LEU A 529 -22.77 -7.79 -4.13
CA LEU A 529 -21.37 -7.93 -3.69
C LEU A 529 -20.74 -9.21 -4.24
N GLU A 530 -21.43 -10.34 -4.08
CA GLU A 530 -20.99 -11.65 -4.55
C GLU A 530 -20.76 -11.71 -6.06
N ARG A 531 -21.65 -11.09 -6.84
CA ARG A 531 -21.53 -10.97 -8.29
C ARG A 531 -20.40 -10.02 -8.70
N SER A 532 -20.19 -8.93 -7.97
CA SER A 532 -19.19 -7.90 -8.31
C SER A 532 -17.75 -8.40 -8.20
N TRP A 533 -17.46 -9.31 -7.26
CA TRP A 533 -16.11 -9.83 -7.02
C TRP A 533 -15.90 -11.29 -7.45
N GLN A 534 -16.68 -11.76 -8.43
CA GLN A 534 -16.48 -13.09 -9.03
C GLN A 534 -15.05 -13.28 -9.54
N GLN A 535 -14.54 -14.51 -9.43
CA GLN A 535 -13.20 -14.84 -9.91
C GLN A 535 -13.11 -14.63 -11.42
N ASP A 536 -14.09 -15.14 -12.17
CA ASP A 536 -14.22 -14.91 -13.61
C ASP A 536 -14.77 -13.49 -13.87
N PRO A 537 -14.01 -12.60 -14.56
CA PRO A 537 -14.46 -11.26 -14.89
C PRO A 537 -15.73 -11.23 -15.73
N ALA A 538 -16.00 -12.26 -16.55
CA ALA A 538 -17.18 -12.30 -17.43
C ALA A 538 -18.50 -12.45 -16.66
N LEU A 539 -18.46 -12.98 -15.43
CA LEU A 539 -19.63 -13.14 -14.56
C LEU A 539 -19.97 -11.87 -13.78
N ARG A 540 -19.08 -10.87 -13.79
CA ARG A 540 -19.29 -9.62 -13.07
C ARG A 540 -20.28 -8.74 -13.86
N PRO A 541 -21.23 -8.07 -13.19
CA PRO A 541 -22.16 -7.14 -13.85
C PRO A 541 -21.42 -5.92 -14.41
N ASP A 542 -22.05 -5.20 -15.33
CA ASP A 542 -21.58 -3.87 -15.75
C ASP A 542 -22.18 -2.78 -14.86
N PHE A 543 -21.53 -1.62 -14.76
CA PHE A 543 -22.02 -0.54 -13.89
C PHE A 543 -23.45 -0.09 -14.24
N SER A 544 -23.89 -0.21 -15.50
CA SER A 544 -25.29 0.04 -15.87
C SER A 544 -26.27 -0.86 -15.11
N GLU A 545 -25.98 -2.16 -15.01
CA GLU A 545 -26.81 -3.11 -14.26
C GLU A 545 -26.72 -2.84 -12.76
N ILE A 546 -25.52 -2.54 -12.24
CA ILE A 546 -25.30 -2.20 -10.82
C ILE A 546 -26.16 -0.99 -10.41
N ILE A 547 -26.21 0.04 -11.26
CA ILE A 547 -27.02 1.25 -11.00
C ILE A 547 -28.51 0.89 -10.87
N GLU A 548 -29.03 0.04 -11.75
CA GLU A 548 -30.44 -0.40 -11.71
C GLU A 548 -30.74 -1.17 -10.43
N ILE A 549 -29.88 -2.12 -10.05
CA ILE A 549 -30.01 -2.91 -8.82
C ILE A 549 -30.00 -1.99 -7.59
N LEU A 550 -29.03 -1.08 -7.48
CA LEU A 550 -28.92 -0.17 -6.34
C LEU A 550 -30.11 0.80 -6.24
N GLN A 551 -30.62 1.29 -7.37
CA GLN A 551 -31.81 2.15 -7.39
C GLN A 551 -33.06 1.40 -6.94
N GLN A 552 -33.20 0.14 -7.34
CA GLN A 552 -34.30 -0.70 -6.90
C GLN A 552 -34.25 -0.95 -5.39
N ILE A 553 -33.07 -1.26 -4.84
CA ILE A 553 -32.87 -1.40 -3.38
C ILE A 553 -33.21 -0.09 -2.67
N ALA A 554 -32.73 1.05 -3.18
CA ALA A 554 -33.00 2.36 -2.58
C ALA A 554 -34.50 2.71 -2.54
N LYS A 555 -35.25 2.33 -3.58
CA LYS A 555 -36.70 2.50 -3.64
C LYS A 555 -37.41 1.65 -2.58
N GLU A 556 -37.06 0.38 -2.46
CA GLU A 556 -37.64 -0.55 -1.47
C GLU A 556 -37.41 -0.06 -0.03
N VAL A 557 -36.18 0.37 0.27
CA VAL A 557 -35.82 0.94 1.58
C VAL A 557 -36.57 2.25 1.88
N GLY A 558 -36.82 3.07 0.85
CA GLY A 558 -37.60 4.30 0.97
C GLY A 558 -39.08 4.05 1.27
N GLU A 559 -39.69 3.06 0.62
CA GLU A 559 -41.10 2.70 0.79
C GLU A 559 -41.38 2.07 2.17
N GLU A 560 -40.50 1.21 2.67
CA GLU A 560 -40.61 0.63 4.03
C GLU A 560 -40.54 1.70 5.13
N GLY A 561 -39.69 2.72 4.95
CA GLY A 561 -39.56 3.85 5.87
C GLY A 561 -40.82 4.74 5.94
N GLU A 562 -41.56 4.87 4.84
CA GLU A 562 -42.84 5.60 4.81
C GLU A 562 -43.97 4.82 5.48
N ASP A 563 -44.06 3.51 5.26
CA ASP A 563 -45.08 2.66 5.88
C ASP A 563 -44.91 2.55 7.40
N HIS A 564 -43.67 2.51 7.90
CA HIS A 564 -43.39 2.63 9.33
C HIS A 564 -43.81 3.99 9.91
N ARG A 565 -43.53 5.09 9.22
CA ARG A 565 -43.99 6.45 9.63
C ARG A 565 -45.50 6.61 9.58
N ARG A 566 -46.20 5.96 8.63
CA ARG A 566 -47.67 5.95 8.55
C ARG A 566 -48.29 5.13 9.68
N LYS A 567 -47.70 3.98 10.04
CA LYS A 567 -48.15 3.17 11.18
C LYS A 567 -47.96 3.89 12.51
N GLU A 568 -46.81 4.54 12.75
CA GLU A 568 -46.57 5.35 13.96
C GLU A 568 -47.52 6.55 14.08
N LYS A 569 -47.85 7.21 12.95
CA LYS A 569 -48.86 8.28 12.95
C LYS A 569 -50.28 7.76 13.20
N SER A 570 -50.59 6.51 12.83
CA SER A 570 -51.90 5.91 13.12
C SER A 570 -52.03 5.41 14.57
N SER A 571 -50.93 4.99 15.20
CA SER A 571 -50.91 4.53 16.60
C SER A 571 -50.83 5.69 17.62
N GLY A 572 -50.35 6.88 17.21
CA GLY A 572 -50.37 8.10 18.03
C GLY A 572 -51.74 8.77 18.16
N GLY A 573 -52.77 8.33 17.42
CA GLY A 573 -54.10 8.94 17.41
C GLY A 573 -55.07 8.50 18.52
N PHE A 574 -54.75 7.43 19.26
CA PHE A 574 -55.70 6.80 20.19
C PHE A 574 -55.60 7.24 21.67
N LEU A 575 -54.68 8.17 22.02
CA LEU A 575 -54.48 8.60 23.42
C LEU A 575 -54.83 10.07 23.72
N SER A 576 -55.51 10.80 22.82
CA SER A 576 -55.87 12.21 23.07
C SER A 576 -57.31 12.47 23.54
N VAL A 577 -58.12 11.43 23.77
CA VAL A 577 -59.52 11.59 24.24
C VAL A 577 -59.73 10.89 25.58
N LEU A 578 -59.09 11.38 26.65
CA LEU A 578 -59.51 11.13 28.04
C LEU A 578 -58.71 12.00 29.02
N ARG A 579 -58.82 13.33 28.90
CA ARG A 579 -58.52 14.25 30.01
C ARG A 579 -59.30 15.56 29.86
N ARG A 580 -60.62 15.45 29.99
CA ARG A 580 -61.47 16.59 30.33
C ARG A 580 -62.62 16.08 31.19
N GLY A 581 -62.60 16.44 32.47
CA GLY A 581 -63.68 16.16 33.40
C GLY A 581 -63.21 16.16 34.85
N HIS A 582 -63.49 17.27 35.55
CA HIS A 582 -63.78 17.43 36.98
C HIS A 582 -62.84 16.75 38.00
N HIS A 583 -62.21 17.44 38.95
CA HIS A 583 -62.61 18.59 39.75
C HIS A 583 -61.38 19.26 40.36
#